data_AF-A0A7S2YSK9-F1
#
_entry.id   AF-A0A7S2YSK9-F1
#
_cell.length_a   1.000
_cell.length_b   1.000
_cell.length_c   1.000
_cell.angle_alpha   90.00
_cell.angle_beta   90.00
_cell.angle_gamma   90.00
#
_symmetry.space_group_name_H-M   'P 1'
#
loop_
_entity.id
_entity.type
_entity.pdbx_description
1 polymer ?
#
loop_
_entity_poly.entity_id
_entity_poly.type
_entity_poly.pdbx_seq_one_letter_code
_entity_poly.pdbx_strand_id
1 'polypeptide(L)'
;QAYDGVPNIEILASSKHLHIAGSIRMALQHLQEQNSSAISPSTTEFIYVLQHDFPFARRIDHLRLRQGMKDFPQQLRCIRFSKKKKNYGKKCFAYHKNGSSPVDTLPNGLHFSLTRLWSDNNHFTTVSYYQELLQRMQSRNALNMSMEKFFLPIAKRNCSFWGQHLYGKYEAASRYIKHLDGRRTKETG
;
A
#
# COMPACT_ATOMS: atom_id res chain seq x y z
N GLN A 1 1.94 1.10 27.85
CA GLN A 1 3.39 0.87 27.89
C GLN A 1 3.95 1.40 26.58
N ALA A 2 4.67 2.52 26.64
CA ALA A 2 5.27 3.13 25.46
C ALA A 2 6.37 2.18 24.93
N TYR A 3 6.51 2.09 23.60
CA TYR A 3 7.54 1.31 22.92
C TYR A 3 8.95 1.93 23.06
N ASP A 4 9.18 2.70 24.13
CA ASP A 4 10.44 3.39 24.39
C ASP A 4 11.55 2.35 24.56
N GLY A 5 12.52 2.38 23.63
CA GLY A 5 13.70 1.53 23.67
C GLY A 5 13.74 0.37 22.68
N VAL A 6 12.71 0.16 21.83
CA VAL A 6 12.84 -0.79 20.71
C VAL A 6 13.57 -0.10 19.55
N PRO A 7 14.74 -0.58 19.12
CA PRO A 7 15.48 0.05 18.02
C PRO A 7 14.64 0.02 16.74
N ASN A 8 14.65 1.13 15.99
CA ASN A 8 13.90 1.34 14.74
C ASN A 8 12.36 1.41 14.89
N ILE A 9 11.85 1.65 16.10
CA ILE A 9 10.43 1.98 16.33
C ILE A 9 10.35 3.41 16.84
N GLU A 10 9.59 4.23 16.14
CA GLU A 10 9.33 5.61 16.51
C GLU A 10 7.82 5.88 16.49
N ILE A 11 7.34 6.61 17.50
CA ILE A 11 5.94 6.99 17.62
C ILE A 11 5.82 8.48 17.32
N LEU A 12 5.17 8.81 16.22
CA LEU A 12 4.89 10.19 15.84
C LEU A 12 3.49 10.58 16.34
N ALA A 13 3.44 11.43 17.36
CA ALA A 13 2.18 11.94 17.90
C ALA A 13 1.61 13.03 17.00
N SER A 14 0.34 12.90 16.62
CA SER A 14 -0.39 13.96 15.92
C SER A 14 -1.28 14.73 16.89
N SER A 15 -1.23 16.06 16.85
CA SER A 15 -2.10 16.94 17.65
C SER A 15 -3.55 17.03 17.13
N LYS A 16 -3.84 16.45 15.96
CA LYS A 16 -5.16 16.43 15.34
C LYS A 16 -5.48 15.12 14.62
N HIS A 17 -6.75 14.87 14.37
CA HIS A 17 -7.16 13.73 13.54
C HIS A 17 -6.81 14.01 12.06
N LEU A 18 -5.87 13.23 11.51
CA LEU A 18 -5.27 13.48 10.20
C LEU A 18 -5.76 12.56 9.07
N HIS A 19 -6.63 11.58 9.39
CA HIS A 19 -6.84 10.39 8.57
C HIS A 19 -5.51 9.72 8.14
N ILE A 20 -5.59 8.64 7.38
CA ILE A 20 -4.39 7.89 6.95
C ILE A 20 -3.43 8.73 6.10
N ALA A 21 -3.96 9.60 5.23
CA ALA A 21 -3.14 10.44 4.36
C ALA A 21 -2.24 11.39 5.16
N GLY A 22 -2.80 12.09 6.15
CA GLY A 22 -2.01 13.02 6.95
C GLY A 22 -1.03 12.31 7.88
N SER A 23 -1.37 11.13 8.42
CA SER A 23 -0.43 10.29 9.18
C SER A 23 0.77 9.85 8.33
N ILE A 24 0.53 9.40 7.09
CA ILE A 24 1.62 9.00 6.19
C ILE A 24 2.48 10.20 5.81
N ARG A 25 1.86 11.36 5.56
CA ARG A 25 2.62 12.59 5.27
C ARG A 25 3.56 12.96 6.42
N MET A 26 3.08 12.90 7.66
CA MET A 26 3.89 13.16 8.85
C MET A 26 5.06 12.18 8.95
N ALA A 27 4.83 10.89 8.71
CA ALA A 27 5.90 9.88 8.69
C ALA A 27 6.94 10.12 7.58
N LEU A 28 6.51 10.49 6.38
CA LEU A 28 7.43 10.79 5.28
C LEU A 28 8.25 12.07 5.52
N GLN A 29 7.65 13.10 6.13
CA GLN A 29 8.37 14.32 6.51
C GLN A 29 9.44 14.02 7.58
N HIS A 30 9.07 13.25 8.59
CA HIS A 30 10.02 12.80 9.62
C HIS A 30 11.20 12.03 9.01
N LEU A 31 10.94 11.08 8.09
CA LEU A 31 12.01 10.37 7.37
C LEU A 31 12.90 11.33 6.56
N GLN A 32 12.33 12.35 5.92
CA GLN A 32 13.11 13.36 5.17
C GLN A 32 13.99 14.23 6.08
N GLU A 33 13.51 14.59 7.26
CA GLU A 33 14.26 15.36 8.27
C GLU A 33 15.43 14.55 8.83
N GLN A 34 15.19 13.27 9.14
CA GLN A 34 16.25 12.33 9.53
C GLN A 34 17.32 12.21 8.44
N ASN A 35 16.91 12.15 7.16
CA ASN A 35 17.83 12.05 6.02
C ASN A 35 18.66 13.30 5.76
N SER A 36 18.12 14.47 6.12
CA SER A 36 18.79 15.76 5.94
C SER A 36 19.82 16.02 7.05
N SER A 37 19.80 15.21 8.11
CA SER A 37 20.76 15.26 9.20
C SER A 37 22.05 14.55 8.76
N ALA A 38 23.20 15.23 8.83
CA ALA A 38 24.50 14.80 8.29
C ALA A 38 25.07 13.48 8.85
N ILE A 39 24.35 12.80 9.74
CA ILE A 39 24.83 11.67 10.54
C ILE A 39 24.58 10.32 9.84
N SER A 40 23.56 10.20 8.98
CA SER A 40 23.41 9.08 8.03
C SER A 40 22.18 9.29 7.14
N PRO A 41 22.31 9.52 5.82
CA PRO A 41 21.15 9.61 4.94
C PRO A 41 20.43 8.25 4.88
N SER A 42 19.19 8.16 5.36
CA SER A 42 18.37 6.95 5.14
C SER A 42 17.84 6.96 3.70
N THR A 43 18.24 5.98 2.91
CA THR A 43 17.81 5.84 1.52
C THR A 43 16.48 5.08 1.43
N THR A 44 15.50 5.41 2.26
CA THR A 44 14.23 4.66 2.30
C THR A 44 13.53 4.78 0.94
N GLU A 45 13.58 3.72 0.14
CA GLU A 45 12.99 3.67 -1.21
C GLU A 45 11.54 3.17 -1.20
N PHE A 46 11.20 2.33 -0.21
CA PHE A 46 9.93 1.61 -0.14
C PHE A 46 9.30 1.73 1.24
N ILE A 47 7.98 1.69 1.28
CA ILE A 47 7.21 1.72 2.52
C ILE A 47 6.13 0.63 2.52
N TYR A 48 5.88 0.08 3.70
CA TYR A 48 4.65 -0.63 4.00
C TYR A 48 3.71 0.31 4.72
N VAL A 49 2.46 0.37 4.25
CA VAL A 49 1.37 1.04 4.96
C VAL A 49 0.48 -0.06 5.51
N LEU A 50 0.40 -0.17 6.83
CA LEU A 50 -0.31 -1.24 7.54
C LEU A 50 -1.43 -0.64 8.38
N GLN A 51 -2.64 -1.17 8.22
CA GLN A 51 -3.76 -0.85 9.10
C GLN A 51 -3.72 -1.79 10.32
N HIS A 52 -4.10 -1.25 11.48
CA HIS A 52 -3.99 -1.91 12.78
C HIS A 52 -4.87 -3.17 12.91
N ASP A 53 -5.93 -3.26 12.12
CA ASP A 53 -6.94 -4.32 12.11
C ASP A 53 -6.76 -5.32 10.95
N PHE A 54 -5.66 -5.23 10.18
CA PHE A 54 -5.36 -6.12 9.06
C PHE A 54 -4.03 -6.90 9.23
N PRO A 55 -3.90 -7.85 10.16
CA PRO A 55 -2.72 -8.70 10.23
C PRO A 55 -2.52 -9.53 8.95
N PHE A 56 -1.26 -9.73 8.58
CA PHE A 56 -0.90 -10.65 7.51
C PHE A 56 -1.24 -12.09 7.90
N ALA A 57 -1.89 -12.79 6.97
CA ALA A 57 -2.30 -14.19 7.11
C ALA A 57 -1.33 -15.17 6.43
N ARG A 58 -0.34 -14.63 5.70
CA ARG A 58 0.64 -15.39 4.91
C ARG A 58 1.97 -14.65 4.92
N ARG A 59 3.06 -15.40 4.76
CA ARG A 59 4.39 -14.84 4.51
C ARG A 59 4.40 -14.11 3.17
N ILE A 60 5.11 -12.98 3.13
CA ILE A 60 5.32 -12.17 1.94
C ILE A 60 6.82 -12.16 1.66
N ASP A 61 7.22 -12.48 0.43
CA ASP A 61 8.61 -12.38 0.01
C ASP A 61 8.94 -10.93 -0.34
N HIS A 62 9.31 -10.14 0.67
CA HIS A 62 9.57 -8.71 0.50
C HIS A 62 10.77 -8.42 -0.42
N LEU A 63 11.76 -9.33 -0.49
CA LEU A 63 12.95 -9.15 -1.33
C LEU A 63 12.57 -9.26 -2.81
N ARG A 64 11.75 -10.25 -3.16
CA ARG A 64 11.22 -10.37 -4.53
C ARG A 64 10.25 -9.26 -4.88
N LEU A 65 9.45 -8.77 -3.93
CA LEU A 65 8.60 -7.59 -4.15
C LEU A 65 9.46 -6.38 -4.51
N ARG A 66 10.49 -6.10 -3.69
CA ARG A 66 11.42 -5.00 -3.90
C ARG A 66 12.09 -5.11 -5.26
N GLN A 67 12.60 -6.29 -5.60
CA GLN A 67 13.24 -6.54 -6.90
C GLN A 67 12.27 -6.28 -8.05
N GLY A 68 11.05 -6.82 -7.99
CA GLY A 68 10.04 -6.62 -9.03
C GLY A 68 9.66 -5.15 -9.23
N MET A 69 9.60 -4.35 -8.16
CA MET A 69 9.35 -2.91 -8.28
C MET A 69 10.55 -2.15 -8.87
N LYS A 70 11.78 -2.61 -8.65
CA LYS A 70 12.98 -2.05 -9.29
C LYS A 70 13.08 -2.43 -10.77
N ASP A 71 12.69 -3.65 -11.12
CA ASP A 71 12.72 -4.15 -12.50
C ASP A 71 11.61 -3.52 -13.36
N PHE A 72 10.46 -3.20 -12.75
CA PHE A 72 9.27 -2.67 -13.43
C PHE A 72 8.73 -1.38 -12.78
N PRO A 73 9.53 -0.31 -12.65
CA PRO A 73 9.20 0.85 -11.83
C PRO A 73 8.05 1.70 -12.38
N GLN A 74 7.73 1.59 -13.66
CA GLN A 74 6.61 2.31 -14.29
C GLN A 74 5.29 1.56 -14.18
N GLN A 75 5.33 0.25 -13.99
CA GLN A 75 4.16 -0.63 -13.94
C GLN A 75 3.84 -0.98 -12.48
N LEU A 76 4.80 -1.52 -11.73
CA LEU A 76 4.58 -2.06 -10.40
C LEU A 76 4.87 -1.02 -9.30
N ARG A 77 3.99 -0.02 -9.18
CA ARG A 77 4.21 1.13 -8.27
C ARG A 77 3.57 0.96 -6.89
N CYS A 78 2.45 0.24 -6.80
CA CYS A 78 1.72 0.00 -5.56
C CYS A 78 1.11 -1.40 -5.57
N ILE A 79 1.47 -2.20 -4.57
CA ILE A 79 1.09 -3.60 -4.39
C ILE A 79 0.17 -3.70 -3.18
N ARG A 80 -1.10 -4.07 -3.39
CA ARG A 80 -2.08 -4.25 -2.32
C ARG A 80 -2.24 -5.73 -1.96
N PHE A 81 -2.38 -5.99 -0.67
CA PHE A 81 -2.67 -7.33 -0.14
C PHE A 81 -4.17 -7.56 0.03
N SER A 82 -4.66 -8.73 -0.41
CA SER A 82 -6.09 -9.01 -0.43
C SER A 82 -6.62 -9.53 0.91
N LYS A 83 -7.74 -8.93 1.34
CA LYS A 83 -8.57 -9.39 2.47
C LYS A 83 -9.46 -10.57 2.12
N LYS A 84 -9.87 -10.68 0.86
CA LYS A 84 -10.85 -11.69 0.41
C LYS A 84 -10.17 -13.02 0.15
N LYS A 85 -10.93 -14.13 0.27
CA LYS A 85 -10.41 -15.46 -0.08
C LYS A 85 -9.95 -15.51 -1.53
N LYS A 86 -10.66 -14.84 -2.43
CA LYS A 86 -10.31 -14.75 -3.84
C LYS A 86 -9.91 -13.33 -4.18
N ASN A 87 -8.89 -13.20 -5.04
CA ASN A 87 -8.36 -11.93 -5.53
C ASN A 87 -9.29 -11.28 -6.58
N TYR A 88 -10.56 -11.05 -6.20
CA TYR A 88 -11.51 -10.35 -7.05
C TYR A 88 -11.35 -8.85 -6.90
N GLY A 89 -10.67 -8.23 -7.86
CA GLY A 89 -10.75 -6.80 -8.13
C GLY A 89 -11.47 -6.56 -9.47
N LYS A 90 -11.95 -5.35 -9.72
CA LYS A 90 -12.34 -4.98 -11.08
C LYS A 90 -11.07 -4.85 -11.92
N LYS A 91 -10.85 -5.78 -12.87
CA LYS A 91 -9.66 -5.78 -13.73
C LYS A 91 -9.46 -4.44 -14.45
N CYS A 92 -8.21 -4.03 -14.61
CA CYS A 92 -7.84 -2.90 -15.46
C CYS A 92 -7.69 -3.36 -16.91
N PHE A 93 -8.44 -2.74 -17.82
CA PHE A 93 -8.42 -3.05 -19.24
C PHE A 93 -7.55 -2.06 -20.05
N ALA A 94 -6.63 -1.36 -19.39
CA ALA A 94 -5.80 -0.35 -20.04
C ALA A 94 -4.74 -0.95 -20.98
N TYR A 95 -4.25 -2.16 -20.68
CA TYR A 95 -3.24 -2.86 -21.49
C TYR A 95 -3.87 -3.87 -22.44
N HIS A 96 -4.76 -4.72 -21.94
CA HIS A 96 -5.38 -5.79 -22.72
C HIS A 96 -6.87 -5.94 -22.42
N LYS A 97 -7.65 -6.40 -23.41
CA LYS A 97 -9.11 -6.61 -23.30
C LYS A 97 -9.51 -7.66 -22.26
N ASN A 98 -8.63 -8.62 -21.96
CA ASN A 98 -8.81 -9.63 -20.91
C ASN A 98 -8.41 -9.11 -19.51
N GLY A 99 -7.90 -7.89 -19.43
CA GLY A 99 -7.45 -7.21 -18.23
C GLY A 99 -6.09 -7.65 -17.71
N SER A 100 -5.27 -8.31 -18.53
CA SER A 100 -3.89 -8.62 -18.16
C SER A 100 -3.00 -7.37 -18.17
N SER A 101 -1.88 -7.44 -17.45
CA SER A 101 -0.83 -6.41 -17.40
C SER A 101 0.56 -7.00 -17.66
N PRO A 102 1.55 -6.18 -18.05
CA PRO A 102 2.94 -6.64 -18.27
C PRO A 102 3.60 -7.29 -17.05
N VAL A 103 3.04 -7.08 -15.85
CA VAL A 103 3.59 -7.56 -14.58
C VAL A 103 2.70 -8.62 -13.92
N ASP A 104 1.75 -9.22 -14.63
CA ASP A 104 0.88 -10.27 -14.06
C ASP A 104 1.66 -11.49 -13.58
N THR A 105 2.77 -11.80 -14.25
CA THR A 105 3.74 -12.81 -13.81
C THR A 105 5.14 -12.28 -14.05
N LEU A 106 5.89 -12.11 -12.98
CA LEU A 106 7.28 -11.67 -13.05
C LEU A 106 8.23 -12.86 -13.25
N PRO A 107 9.43 -12.64 -13.83
CA PRO A 107 10.46 -13.69 -13.94
C PRO A 107 10.85 -14.33 -12.61
N ASN A 108 10.71 -13.59 -11.49
CA ASN A 108 10.99 -14.08 -10.14
C ASN A 108 9.85 -14.94 -9.54
N GLY A 109 8.84 -15.31 -10.33
CA GLY A 109 7.73 -16.18 -9.96
C GLY A 109 6.62 -15.51 -9.16
N LEU A 110 6.68 -14.19 -8.95
CA LEU A 110 5.60 -13.45 -8.34
C LEU A 110 4.46 -13.21 -9.33
N HIS A 111 3.24 -13.24 -8.82
CA HIS A 111 2.05 -12.99 -9.59
C HIS A 111 1.29 -11.77 -9.09
N PHE A 112 0.73 -11.02 -10.02
CA PHE A 112 -0.04 -9.83 -9.72
C PHE A 112 -1.30 -9.75 -10.58
N SER A 113 -2.21 -8.87 -10.20
CA SER A 113 -3.35 -8.52 -11.05
C SER A 113 -3.65 -7.04 -10.90
N LEU A 114 -3.55 -6.29 -12.00
CA LEU A 114 -3.84 -4.88 -12.00
C LEU A 114 -5.35 -4.62 -11.87
N THR A 115 -5.72 -3.70 -10.97
CA THR A 115 -7.13 -3.38 -10.71
C THR A 115 -7.46 -1.93 -11.00
N ARG A 116 -8.70 -1.65 -11.40
CA ARG A 116 -9.29 -0.29 -11.52
C ARG A 116 -9.72 0.31 -10.19
N LEU A 117 -9.43 -0.39 -9.10
CA LEU A 117 -9.81 0.02 -7.76
C LEU A 117 -8.58 0.50 -7.02
N TRP A 118 -8.80 1.41 -6.09
CA TRP A 118 -7.81 1.85 -5.13
C TRP A 118 -8.41 1.63 -3.74
N SER A 119 -7.63 1.13 -2.80
CA SER A 119 -8.02 0.96 -1.40
C SER A 119 -6.82 1.20 -0.48
N ASP A 120 -7.08 1.72 0.71
CA ASP A 120 -6.08 2.00 1.74
C ASP A 120 -5.75 0.79 2.63
N ASN A 121 -6.31 -0.39 2.35
CA ASN A 121 -5.86 -1.67 2.92
C ASN A 121 -4.35 -1.86 2.80
N ASN A 122 -3.76 -2.71 3.64
CA ASN A 122 -2.32 -2.96 3.64
C ASN A 122 -1.72 -3.08 2.24
N HIS A 123 -0.65 -2.33 2.01
CA HIS A 123 0.04 -2.29 0.74
C HIS A 123 1.52 -1.96 0.89
N PHE A 124 2.29 -2.34 -0.12
CA PHE A 124 3.70 -2.09 -0.30
C PHE A 124 3.91 -1.21 -1.54
N THR A 125 4.78 -0.22 -1.46
CA THR A 125 4.86 0.83 -2.48
C THR A 125 6.21 1.56 -2.41
N THR A 126 6.53 2.32 -3.45
CA THR A 126 7.67 3.24 -3.38
C THR A 126 7.31 4.52 -2.61
N VAL A 127 8.31 5.14 -2.00
CA VAL A 127 8.18 6.48 -1.40
C VAL A 127 7.75 7.50 -2.45
N SER A 128 8.32 7.43 -3.66
CA SER A 128 8.00 8.36 -4.76
C SER A 128 6.53 8.31 -5.17
N TYR A 129 5.92 7.12 -5.25
CA TYR A 129 4.50 6.98 -5.55
C TYR A 129 3.63 7.66 -4.48
N TYR A 130 4.01 7.54 -3.21
CA TYR A 130 3.27 8.15 -2.11
C TYR A 130 3.42 9.66 -2.03
N GLN A 131 4.63 10.18 -2.29
CA GLN A 131 4.85 11.61 -2.41
C GLN A 131 3.94 12.20 -3.50
N GLU A 132 3.83 11.54 -4.65
CA GLU A 132 2.93 11.97 -5.73
C GLU A 132 1.44 11.89 -5.33
N LEU A 133 1.01 10.80 -4.67
CA LEU A 133 -0.35 10.69 -4.11
C LEU A 133 -0.67 11.86 -3.18
N LEU A 134 0.21 12.10 -2.21
CA LEU A 134 -0.01 13.12 -1.17
C LEU A 134 0.02 14.53 -1.73
N GLN A 135 0.94 14.83 -2.65
CA GLN A 135 0.98 16.11 -3.35
C GLN A 135 -0.34 16.38 -4.09
N ARG A 136 -0.90 15.36 -4.73
CA ARG A 136 -2.18 15.46 -5.43
C ARG A 136 -3.37 15.66 -4.50
N MET A 137 -3.36 15.04 -3.31
CA MET A 137 -4.38 15.29 -2.29
C MET A 137 -4.25 16.70 -1.70
N GLN A 138 -3.02 17.14 -1.41
CA GLN A 138 -2.75 18.46 -0.85
C GLN A 138 -3.21 19.59 -1.79
N SER A 139 -2.93 19.48 -3.09
CA SER A 139 -3.37 20.49 -4.08
C SER A 139 -4.89 20.62 -4.21
N ARG A 140 -5.64 19.66 -3.65
CA ARG A 140 -7.11 19.66 -3.61
C ARG A 140 -7.66 19.82 -2.19
N ASN A 141 -6.82 20.20 -1.23
CA ASN A 141 -7.19 20.31 0.19
C ASN A 141 -7.89 19.05 0.74
N ALA A 142 -7.40 17.87 0.34
CA ALA A 142 -8.06 16.59 0.56
C ALA A 142 -7.36 15.70 1.60
N LEU A 143 -6.35 16.21 2.32
CA LEU A 143 -5.60 15.40 3.30
C LEU A 143 -6.44 14.92 4.49
N ASN A 144 -7.57 15.57 4.76
CA ASN A 144 -8.52 15.23 5.81
C ASN A 144 -9.63 14.26 5.34
N MET A 145 -9.46 13.57 4.21
CA MET A 145 -10.42 12.58 3.71
C MET A 145 -9.77 11.22 3.55
N SER A 146 -10.57 10.15 3.49
CA SER A 146 -10.02 8.82 3.21
C SER A 146 -9.36 8.78 1.83
N MET A 147 -8.18 8.19 1.75
CA MET A 147 -7.45 8.08 0.50
C MET A 147 -8.24 7.28 -0.53
N GLU A 148 -8.99 6.26 -0.10
CA GLU A 148 -9.88 5.50 -0.98
C GLU A 148 -10.94 6.38 -1.65
N LYS A 149 -11.58 7.28 -0.91
CA LYS A 149 -12.58 8.20 -1.48
C LYS A 149 -11.98 9.11 -2.55
N PHE A 150 -10.74 9.57 -2.34
CA PHE A 150 -10.06 10.45 -3.27
C PHE A 150 -9.54 9.71 -4.51
N PHE A 151 -8.86 8.57 -4.33
CA PHE A 151 -8.13 7.88 -5.40
C PHE A 151 -8.97 6.87 -6.17
N LEU A 152 -10.04 6.31 -5.61
CA LEU A 152 -10.91 5.39 -6.33
C LEU A 152 -11.44 5.96 -7.67
N PRO A 153 -11.98 7.19 -7.75
CA PRO A 153 -12.43 7.76 -9.02
C PRO A 153 -11.26 8.08 -9.98
N ILE A 154 -10.05 8.33 -9.47
CA ILE A 154 -8.86 8.57 -10.28
C ILE A 154 -8.37 7.26 -10.91
N ALA A 155 -8.23 6.21 -10.09
CA ALA A 155 -7.86 4.87 -10.53
C ALA A 155 -8.87 4.27 -11.52
N LYS A 156 -10.17 4.54 -11.37
CA LYS A 156 -11.18 4.11 -12.35
C LYS A 156 -10.95 4.69 -13.75
N ARG A 157 -10.45 5.93 -13.83
CA ARG A 157 -10.20 6.65 -15.11
C ARG A 157 -8.84 6.30 -15.71
N ASN A 158 -7.80 6.19 -14.87
CA ASN A 158 -6.44 5.86 -15.31
C ASN A 158 -5.88 4.76 -14.40
N CYS A 159 -6.30 3.52 -14.65
CA CYS A 159 -5.92 2.37 -13.86
C CYS A 159 -4.51 1.85 -14.18
N SER A 160 -3.97 2.13 -15.37
CA SER A 160 -2.58 1.76 -15.70
C SER A 160 -1.59 2.46 -14.80
N PHE A 161 -1.88 3.70 -14.40
CA PHE A 161 -0.97 4.48 -13.54
C PHE A 161 -1.39 4.50 -12.07
N TRP A 162 -2.68 4.68 -11.78
CA TRP A 162 -3.19 4.83 -10.40
C TRP A 162 -3.79 3.54 -9.84
N GLY A 163 -3.95 2.50 -10.66
CA GLY A 163 -4.45 1.22 -10.19
C GLY A 163 -3.45 0.52 -9.28
N GLN A 164 -3.97 -0.23 -8.31
CA GLN A 164 -3.14 -1.08 -7.45
C GLN A 164 -3.03 -2.48 -8.05
N HIS A 165 -1.84 -3.07 -7.91
CA HIS A 165 -1.59 -4.47 -8.22
C HIS A 165 -1.95 -5.32 -7.02
N LEU A 166 -2.91 -6.24 -7.18
CA LEU A 166 -3.20 -7.24 -6.16
C LEU A 166 -2.07 -8.27 -6.14
N TYR A 167 -1.50 -8.54 -4.96
CA TYR A 167 -0.51 -9.60 -4.79
C TYR A 167 -1.17 -10.99 -4.89
N GLY A 168 -0.59 -11.87 -5.71
CA GLY A 168 -1.08 -13.21 -6.01
C GLY A 168 -1.88 -13.32 -7.31
N LYS A 169 -2.09 -14.55 -7.79
CA LYS A 169 -2.84 -14.84 -9.03
C LYS A 169 -4.30 -14.36 -8.93
N TYR A 170 -4.83 -13.83 -10.04
CA TYR A 170 -6.26 -13.53 -10.18
C TYR A 170 -7.09 -14.80 -9.89
N GLU A 171 -8.19 -14.67 -9.15
CA GLU A 171 -9.11 -15.78 -8.77
C GLU A 171 -8.55 -16.88 -7.86
N ALA A 172 -7.23 -16.95 -7.66
CA ALA A 172 -6.65 -17.89 -6.73
C ALA A 172 -7.09 -17.62 -5.29
N ALA A 173 -7.18 -18.69 -4.50
CA ALA A 173 -7.45 -18.60 -3.08
C ALA A 173 -6.25 -17.97 -2.33
N SER A 174 -6.26 -16.64 -2.22
CA SER A 174 -5.09 -15.83 -1.88
C SER A 174 -5.46 -14.70 -0.91
N ARG A 175 -6.02 -15.07 0.24
CA ARG A 175 -6.15 -14.16 1.37
C ARG A 175 -4.77 -13.91 1.99
N TYR A 176 -4.28 -12.67 1.87
CA TYR A 176 -2.99 -12.25 2.43
C TYR A 176 -3.14 -11.45 3.73
N ILE A 177 -4.28 -10.82 3.96
CA ILE A 177 -4.62 -10.14 5.22
C ILE A 177 -5.96 -10.65 5.76
N LYS A 178 -6.12 -10.65 7.09
CA LYS A 178 -7.39 -10.97 7.78
C LYS A 178 -7.89 -9.70 8.47
N HIS A 179 -9.20 -9.50 8.55
CA HIS A 179 -9.76 -8.46 9.41
C HIS A 179 -9.81 -9.01 10.84
N LEU A 180 -9.27 -8.27 11.80
CA LEU A 180 -9.64 -8.42 13.18
C LEU A 180 -11.00 -7.76 13.32
N ASP A 181 -12.07 -8.54 13.39
CA ASP A 181 -13.35 -7.97 13.79
C ASP A 181 -13.16 -7.41 15.20
N GLY A 182 -13.03 -6.07 15.33
CA GLY A 182 -12.86 -5.38 16.60
C GLY A 182 -14.03 -5.55 17.57
N ARG A 183 -15.09 -6.27 17.15
CA ARG A 183 -16.08 -6.84 18.06
C ARG A 183 -15.47 -8.11 18.60
N ARG A 184 -15.06 -8.10 19.87
CA ARG A 184 -14.86 -9.33 20.67
C ARG A 184 -16.01 -10.27 20.33
N THR A 185 -15.77 -11.29 19.50
CA THR A 185 -16.64 -12.46 19.48
C THR A 185 -16.56 -12.97 20.90
N LYS A 186 -17.66 -12.89 21.63
CA LYS A 186 -17.77 -13.51 22.96
C LYS A 186 -17.23 -14.93 22.78
N GLU A 187 -16.15 -15.25 23.47
CA GLU A 187 -15.75 -16.63 23.67
C GLU A 187 -16.97 -17.29 24.31
N THR A 188 -17.71 -18.07 23.53
CA THR A 188 -18.64 -19.04 24.08
C THR A 188 -17.76 -20.12 24.67
N GLY A 189 -17.69 -20.14 26.00
CA GLY A 189 -17.19 -21.29 26.76
C GLY A 189 -18.02 -22.54 26.53
#